data_AF-A0A524QY03-F1
#
_entry.id   AF-A0A524QY03-F1
#
_cell.length_a   1.000
_cell.length_b   1.000
_cell.length_c   1.000
_cell.angle_alpha   90.00
_cell.angle_beta   90.00
_cell.angle_gamma   90.00
#
_symmetry.space_group_name_H-M   'P 1'
#
loop_
_entity.id
_entity.type
_entity.pdbx_description
1 polymer ?
#
loop_
_entity_poly.entity_id
_entity_poly.type
_entity_poly.pdbx_seq_one_letter_code
_entity_poly.pdbx_strand_id
1 'polypeptide(L)'
;MYIRVWKIIVVGLLSVMLSACGELRFSRVAPGIGEFHPEKICVLPVNAGVYKEEAGGIVGELIVDIVKRKGWFSTVVSPEELEKLMGNDGRLR
;
A
#
# COMPACT_ATOMS: atom_id res chain seq x y z
N MET A 1 30.47 -37.90 -0.57
CA MET A 1 30.35 -36.77 -1.53
C MET A 1 28.88 -36.37 -1.77
N TYR A 2 28.00 -37.34 -2.02
CA TYR A 2 26.56 -37.13 -2.29
C TYR A 2 25.80 -36.26 -1.26
N ILE A 3 26.05 -36.48 0.05
CA ILE A 3 25.39 -35.74 1.14
C ILE A 3 25.78 -34.25 1.20
N ARG A 4 27.03 -33.90 0.83
CA ARG A 4 27.46 -32.49 0.79
C ARG A 4 26.84 -31.76 -0.40
N VAL A 5 26.76 -32.42 -1.55
CA VAL A 5 26.15 -31.87 -2.77
C VAL A 5 24.63 -31.68 -2.56
N TRP A 6 23.95 -32.64 -1.93
CA TRP A 6 22.52 -32.52 -1.65
C TRP A 6 22.17 -31.38 -0.69
N LYS A 7 23.00 -31.16 0.35
CA LYS A 7 22.84 -30.01 1.26
C LYS A 7 22.96 -28.66 0.54
N ILE A 8 23.90 -28.54 -0.40
CA ILE A 8 24.09 -27.32 -1.19
C ILE A 8 22.88 -27.07 -2.10
N ILE A 9 22.34 -28.13 -2.73
CA ILE A 9 21.15 -28.03 -3.58
C ILE A 9 19.92 -27.58 -2.77
N VAL A 10 19.69 -28.15 -1.58
CA VAL A 10 18.55 -27.78 -0.72
C VAL A 10 18.64 -26.34 -0.26
N VAL A 11 19.82 -25.87 0.15
CA VAL A 11 20.04 -24.47 0.55
C VAL A 11 19.83 -23.52 -0.63
N GLY A 12 20.36 -23.87 -1.80
CA GLY A 12 20.16 -23.06 -3.02
C GLY A 12 18.68 -22.95 -3.41
N LEU A 13 17.94 -24.05 -3.34
CA LEU A 13 16.50 -24.06 -3.62
C LEU A 13 15.71 -23.16 -2.65
N LEU A 14 16.03 -23.22 -1.36
CA LEU A 14 15.41 -22.37 -0.33
C LEU A 14 15.70 -20.89 -0.58
N SER A 15 16.93 -20.53 -0.93
CA SER A 15 17.29 -19.14 -1.24
C SER A 15 16.53 -18.59 -2.45
N VAL A 16 16.32 -19.41 -3.51
CA VAL A 16 15.53 -19.02 -4.67
C VAL A 16 14.05 -18.82 -4.31
N MET A 17 13.48 -19.72 -3.50
CA MET A 17 12.10 -19.58 -3.03
C MET A 17 11.88 -18.32 -2.20
N LEU A 18 12.84 -17.95 -1.34
CA LEU A 18 12.78 -16.73 -0.53
C LEU A 18 12.94 -15.45 -1.38
N SER A 19 13.72 -15.51 -2.47
CA SER A 19 13.90 -14.36 -3.37
C SER A 19 12.63 -13.98 -4.16
N ALA A 20 11.63 -14.87 -4.21
CA ALA A 20 10.33 -14.59 -4.82
C ALA A 20 9.38 -13.80 -3.90
N CYS A 21 9.78 -13.49 -2.67
CA CYS A 21 8.98 -12.67 -1.76
C CYS A 21 9.04 -11.19 -2.17
N GLY A 22 8.21 -10.85 -3.17
CA GLY A 22 7.66 -9.53 -3.47
C GLY A 22 8.64 -8.37 -3.70
N GLU A 23 8.89 -8.04 -4.97
CA GLU A 23 9.49 -6.76 -5.34
C GLU A 23 8.41 -5.65 -5.41
N LEU A 24 8.62 -4.53 -4.72
CA LEU A 24 7.78 -3.33 -4.82
C LEU A 24 8.09 -2.59 -6.12
N ARG A 25 7.23 -2.75 -7.13
CA ARG A 25 7.39 -2.05 -8.42
C ARG A 25 6.74 -0.67 -8.35
N PHE A 26 7.56 0.38 -8.24
CA PHE A 26 7.09 1.76 -8.33
C PHE A 26 6.83 2.13 -9.79
N SER A 27 5.59 2.48 -10.11
CA SER A 27 5.23 3.06 -11.40
C SER A 27 5.08 4.58 -11.26
N ARG A 28 5.92 5.35 -11.94
CA ARG A 28 5.76 6.81 -12.03
C ARG A 28 4.84 7.12 -13.21
N VAL A 29 3.57 7.30 -12.92
CA VAL A 29 2.51 7.39 -13.94
C VAL A 29 2.38 8.78 -14.56
N ALA A 30 2.83 9.83 -13.87
CA ALA A 30 2.70 11.21 -14.35
C ALA A 30 4.08 11.93 -14.40
N PRO A 31 4.50 12.45 -15.58
CA PRO A 31 5.61 13.38 -15.66
C PRO A 31 5.22 14.69 -14.97
N GLY A 32 6.11 15.24 -14.13
CA GLY A 32 5.88 16.52 -13.43
C GLY A 32 5.36 16.41 -11.97
N ILE A 33 5.13 15.21 -11.44
CA ILE A 33 4.68 15.02 -10.03
C ILE A 33 5.62 15.67 -9.00
N GLY A 34 6.91 15.82 -9.31
CA GLY A 34 7.86 16.44 -8.39
C GLY A 34 7.64 17.94 -8.14
N GLU A 35 6.93 18.63 -9.03
CA GLU A 35 6.60 20.05 -8.87
C GLU A 35 5.19 20.26 -8.28
N PHE A 36 4.39 19.20 -8.24
CA PHE A 36 3.02 19.24 -7.72
C PHE A 36 3.02 19.05 -6.19
N HIS A 37 2.75 20.13 -5.47
CA HIS A 37 2.73 20.16 -4.00
C HIS A 37 1.33 20.51 -3.48
N PRO A 38 0.38 19.56 -3.51
CA PRO A 38 -0.98 19.83 -3.04
C PRO A 38 -0.99 19.94 -1.51
N GLU A 39 -1.81 20.84 -0.98
CA GLU A 39 -1.97 21.01 0.47
C GLU A 39 -2.81 19.90 1.11
N LYS A 40 -3.69 19.27 0.33
CA LYS A 40 -4.67 18.30 0.81
C LYS A 40 -4.61 17.02 0.00
N ILE A 41 -4.69 15.88 0.69
CA ILE A 41 -4.80 14.57 0.07
C ILE A 41 -5.93 13.78 0.73
N CYS A 42 -6.62 12.98 -0.07
CA CYS A 42 -7.66 12.08 0.39
C CYS A 42 -7.22 10.63 0.12
N VAL A 43 -7.30 9.79 1.15
CA VAL A 43 -7.05 8.35 1.01
C VAL A 43 -8.37 7.67 0.69
N LEU A 44 -8.45 7.04 -0.47
CA LEU A 44 -9.62 6.28 -0.88
C LEU A 44 -9.67 4.92 -0.18
N PRO A 45 -10.87 4.34 0.04
CA PRO A 45 -11.02 3.02 0.63
C PRO A 45 -10.27 1.97 -0.19
N VAL A 46 -9.43 1.20 0.51
CA VAL A 46 -8.54 0.23 -0.11
C VAL A 46 -9.30 -1.06 -0.40
N ASN A 47 -9.25 -1.50 -1.66
CA ASN A 47 -9.76 -2.81 -2.04
C ASN A 47 -8.66 -3.86 -1.89
N ALA A 48 -8.72 -4.65 -0.80
CA ALA A 48 -7.78 -5.75 -0.53
C ALA A 48 -8.15 -7.08 -1.23
N GLY A 49 -9.06 -7.05 -2.21
CA GLY A 49 -9.46 -8.23 -2.97
C GLY A 49 -10.15 -9.28 -2.10
N VAL A 50 -9.62 -10.49 -2.06
CA VAL A 50 -10.16 -11.60 -1.26
C VAL A 50 -10.06 -11.38 0.26
N TYR A 51 -9.20 -10.46 0.71
CA TYR A 51 -9.00 -10.13 2.14
C TYR A 51 -9.65 -8.80 2.52
N LYS A 52 -10.74 -8.43 1.83
CA LYS A 52 -11.38 -7.12 2.00
C LYS A 52 -11.79 -6.87 3.45
N GLU A 53 -12.37 -7.87 4.11
CA GLU A 53 -12.92 -7.75 5.45
C GLU A 53 -11.83 -7.70 6.53
N GLU A 54 -10.73 -8.42 6.33
CA GLU A 54 -9.67 -8.53 7.34
C GLU A 54 -8.59 -7.46 7.18
N ALA A 55 -8.31 -7.02 5.95
CA ALA A 55 -7.16 -6.16 5.66
C ALA A 55 -7.53 -4.77 5.14
N GLY A 56 -8.70 -4.59 4.52
CA GLY A 56 -9.05 -3.33 3.85
C GLY A 56 -8.98 -2.11 4.76
N GLY A 57 -9.61 -2.19 5.95
CA GLY A 57 -9.60 -1.12 6.94
C GLY A 57 -8.21 -0.85 7.52
N ILE A 58 -7.49 -1.91 7.92
CA ILE A 58 -6.13 -1.81 8.50
C ILE A 58 -5.16 -1.16 7.51
N VAL A 59 -5.23 -1.54 6.23
CA VAL A 59 -4.36 -0.98 5.19
C VAL A 59 -4.69 0.50 4.95
N GLY A 60 -5.97 0.86 4.94
CA GLY A 60 -6.39 2.27 4.82
C GLY A 60 -5.83 3.14 5.94
N GLU A 61 -5.98 2.70 7.19
CA GLU A 61 -5.44 3.39 8.36
C GLU A 61 -3.91 3.52 8.31
N LEU A 62 -3.22 2.44 7.94
CA LEU A 62 -1.76 2.42 7.81
C LEU A 62 -1.27 3.43 6.77
N ILE A 63 -1.97 3.54 5.63
CA ILE A 63 -1.63 4.52 4.58
C ILE A 63 -1.81 5.93 5.13
N VAL A 64 -2.94 6.23 5.77
CA VAL A 64 -3.21 7.55 6.38
C VAL A 64 -2.11 7.92 7.36
N ASP A 65 -1.72 7.00 8.24
CA ASP A 65 -0.69 7.20 9.26
C ASP A 65 0.69 7.46 8.64
N ILE A 66 1.10 6.68 7.63
CA ILE A 66 2.38 6.90 6.91
C ILE A 66 2.37 8.26 6.19
N VAL A 67 1.27 8.61 5.52
CA VAL A 67 1.14 9.88 4.79
C VAL A 67 1.18 11.07 5.75
N LYS A 68 0.51 10.98 6.89
CA LYS A 68 0.58 12.01 7.95
C LYS A 68 2.00 12.15 8.50
N ARG A 69 2.66 11.03 8.82
CA ARG A 69 4.06 11.05 9.31
C ARG A 69 5.06 11.63 8.32
N LYS A 70 4.82 11.49 7.02
CA LYS A 70 5.67 12.12 5.99
C LYS A 70 5.61 13.64 6.04
N GLY A 71 4.53 14.24 6.55
CA GLY A 71 4.39 15.69 6.71
C GLY A 71 4.33 16.45 5.38
N TRP A 72 4.04 15.76 4.27
CA TRP A 72 3.97 16.37 2.94
C TRP A 72 2.67 17.12 2.66
N PHE A 73 1.62 16.87 3.44
CA PHE A 73 0.30 17.46 3.24
C PHE A 73 -0.20 18.08 4.54
N SER A 74 -0.82 19.25 4.42
CA SER A 74 -1.43 20.00 5.52
C SER A 74 -2.71 19.33 6.04
N THR A 75 -3.43 18.63 5.15
CA THR A 75 -4.65 17.90 5.48
C THR A 75 -4.64 16.53 4.82
N VAL A 76 -4.87 15.49 5.62
CA VAL A 76 -5.02 14.10 5.15
C VAL A 76 -6.41 13.63 5.56
N VAL A 77 -7.29 13.44 4.58
CA VAL A 77 -8.65 12.94 4.78
C VAL A 77 -8.62 11.42 4.79
N SER A 78 -9.18 10.80 5.84
CA SER A 78 -9.25 9.34 5.95
C SER A 78 -10.42 8.76 5.15
N PRO A 79 -10.42 7.45 4.85
CA PRO A 79 -11.56 6.78 4.22
C PRO A 79 -12.87 6.96 5.02
N GLU A 80 -12.82 6.92 6.35
CA GLU A 80 -14.02 7.09 7.19
C GLU A 80 -14.53 8.53 7.18
N GLU A 81 -13.63 9.52 7.14
CA GLU A 81 -14.01 10.93 6.97
C GLU A 81 -14.63 11.17 5.60
N LEU A 82 -14.10 10.53 4.55
CA LEU A 82 -14.65 10.58 3.22
C LEU A 82 -16.07 10.00 3.18
N GLU A 83 -16.32 8.85 3.81
CA GLU A 83 -17.67 8.27 3.88
C GLU A 83 -18.68 9.20 4.57
N LYS A 84 -18.26 9.87 5.65
CA LYS A 84 -19.11 10.87 6.33
C LYS A 84 -19.40 12.08 5.44
N LEU A 85 -18.39 12.56 4.71
CA LEU A 85 -18.55 13.67 3.76
C LEU A 85 -19.51 13.30 2.63
N MET A 86 -19.36 12.09 2.06
CA MET A 86 -20.24 11.57 1.01
C MET A 86 -21.66 11.35 1.52
N GLY A 87 -21.83 10.82 2.74
CA GLY A 87 -23.16 10.61 3.35
C GLY A 87 -23.92 11.91 3.61
N ASN A 88 -23.21 13.03 3.78
CA ASN A 88 -23.77 14.36 3.97
C ASN A 88 -24.04 15.11 2.66
N ASP A 89 -23.52 14.62 1.53
CA ASP A 89 -23.76 15.20 0.21
C ASP A 89 -24.82 14.40 -0.56
N GLY A 90 -26.02 14.98 -0.71
CA GLY A 90 -27.14 14.34 -1.38
C GLY A 90 -26.93 14.02 -2.87
N ARG A 91 -25.84 14.51 -3.49
CA ARG A 91 -25.49 14.25 -4.90
C ARG A 91 -24.61 13.02 -5.10
N LEU A 92 -23.97 12.54 -4.03
CA LEU A 92 -22.98 11.45 -4.06
C LEU A 92 -23.51 10.15 -3.45
N ARG A 93 -24.81 10.13 -3.12
CA ARG A 93 -25.56 8.93 -2.73
C ARG A 93 -25.98 8.08 -3.92
#